data_AF-A0A1I8EEK8-F1
#
_entry.id   AF-A0A1I8EEK8-F1
#
_cell.length_a   1.000
_cell.length_b   1.000
_cell.length_c   1.000
_cell.angle_alpha   90.00
_cell.angle_beta   90.00
_cell.angle_gamma   90.00
#
_symmetry.space_group_name_H-M   'P 1'
#
loop_
_entity.id
_entity.type
_entity.pdbx_description
1 polymer ?
#
loop_
_entity_poly.entity_id
_entity_poly.type
_entity_poly.pdbx_seq_one_letter_code
_entity_poly.pdbx_strand_id
1 'polypeptide(L)'
;MRYELDFCQMVLLLLLLIDLIHVFIVTRAELLEGLYCGTENCYEVVNIDRSEFNKNMLGRTYRKLAAQYHPDKVTDVSSHSSFSEQKWNFRHPQFETKKKEAEEKFRQIATAYETLKDDETRADYDYYLDHPEQRAYNYYQYYRRWVAPKVDVRIVVLVTLILISVIQFLSATQKHKEALDYAVKQEKYRNAAKEIARERGIPLEGDFRNKKSRKEYAEQVLRQIIEENVDIRGGYKKPSIYNTLLWTIIVLPYTIYRYVAWNFSWFIKYHVKKEDYDDDAKSYLIRRNMSLSEEQFASFNDSERSSLFKNELWDRAKFTEWKAAKEDEQKGRLAASGRYKRYRRYIKNQNGLPLSFME
;
A
#
# COMPACT_ATOMS: atom_id res chain seq x y z
N MET A 1 75.65 13.99 -4.10
CA MET A 1 75.10 12.81 -3.43
C MET A 1 73.61 13.04 -3.26
N ARG A 2 72.80 12.50 -4.20
CA ARG A 2 71.35 12.62 -4.16
C ARG A 2 70.80 11.34 -3.53
N TYR A 3 69.92 11.52 -2.55
CA TYR A 3 69.24 10.46 -1.83
C TYR A 3 68.21 9.82 -2.78
N GLU A 4 68.52 8.63 -3.29
CA GLU A 4 67.53 7.72 -3.88
C GLU A 4 66.73 7.15 -2.70
N LEU A 5 65.58 7.75 -2.38
CA LEU A 5 64.62 7.10 -1.49
C LEU A 5 64.04 5.90 -2.24
N ASP A 6 64.31 4.70 -1.75
CA ASP A 6 63.76 3.46 -2.29
C ASP A 6 62.23 3.58 -2.42
N PHE A 7 61.70 3.16 -3.56
CA PHE A 7 60.27 3.20 -3.89
C PHE A 7 59.38 2.66 -2.75
N CYS A 8 59.89 1.70 -1.96
CA CYS A 8 59.22 1.15 -0.78
C CYS A 8 59.02 2.19 0.35
N GLN A 9 60.00 3.06 0.60
CA GLN A 9 59.92 4.12 1.62
C GLN A 9 58.92 5.21 1.24
N MET A 10 58.83 5.54 -0.05
CA MET A 10 57.82 6.45 -0.61
C MET A 10 56.39 5.91 -0.44
N VAL A 11 56.18 4.62 -0.71
CA VAL A 11 54.87 3.96 -0.53
C VAL A 11 54.48 3.88 0.94
N LEU A 12 55.42 3.57 1.84
CA LEU A 12 55.16 3.52 3.28
C LEU A 12 54.79 4.90 3.85
N LEU A 13 55.46 5.96 3.42
CA LEU A 13 55.13 7.35 3.80
C LEU A 13 53.77 7.79 3.25
N LEU A 14 53.43 7.38 2.02
CA LEU A 14 52.10 7.63 1.44
C LEU A 14 50.99 6.91 2.20
N LEU A 15 51.19 5.64 2.58
CA LEU A 15 50.23 4.88 3.37
C LEU A 15 50.08 5.49 4.78
N LEU A 16 51.17 5.86 5.43
CA LEU A 16 51.14 6.54 6.73
C LEU A 16 50.46 7.90 6.66
N LEU A 17 50.67 8.68 5.58
CA LEU A 17 49.96 9.95 5.35
C LEU A 17 48.48 9.72 5.09
N ILE A 18 48.11 8.68 4.34
CA ILE A 18 46.72 8.31 4.10
C ILE A 18 46.06 7.91 5.43
N ASP A 19 46.72 7.13 6.27
CA ASP A 19 46.21 6.76 7.60
C ASP A 19 46.10 7.99 8.52
N LEU A 20 47.06 8.91 8.47
CA LEU A 20 47.00 10.18 9.22
C LEU A 20 45.86 11.09 8.75
N ILE A 21 45.60 11.12 7.43
CA ILE A 21 44.45 11.81 6.84
C ILE A 21 43.14 11.15 7.27
N HIS A 22 43.06 9.81 7.28
CA HIS A 22 41.87 9.09 7.74
C HIS A 22 41.60 9.32 9.23
N VAL A 23 42.63 9.32 10.08
CA VAL A 23 42.52 9.66 11.51
C VAL A 23 42.05 11.11 11.68
N PHE A 24 42.58 12.04 10.89
CA PHE A 24 42.19 13.46 10.97
C PHE A 24 40.74 13.71 10.50
N ILE A 25 40.25 12.96 9.50
CA ILE A 25 38.86 13.01 9.04
C ILE A 25 37.91 12.45 10.10
N VAL A 26 38.25 11.32 10.74
CA VAL A 26 37.41 10.70 11.77
C VAL A 26 37.29 11.57 13.03
N THR A 27 38.29 12.42 13.33
CA THR A 27 38.26 13.32 14.50
C THR A 27 37.44 14.60 14.31
N ARG A 28 36.90 14.88 13.12
CA ARG A 28 35.97 16.01 12.96
C ARG A 28 34.55 15.52 13.26
N ALA A 29 34.07 15.84 14.46
CA ALA A 29 32.65 15.86 14.79
C ALA A 29 31.96 16.96 13.96
N GLU A 30 31.76 16.71 12.67
CA GLU A 30 31.08 17.66 11.79
C GLU A 30 29.60 17.66 12.15
N LEU A 31 29.10 18.84 12.55
CA LEU A 31 27.67 19.04 12.70
C LEU A 31 26.98 18.80 11.35
N LEU A 32 25.83 18.14 11.40
CA LEU A 32 25.09 17.77 10.20
C LEU A 32 24.39 18.98 9.57
N GLU A 33 24.70 19.24 8.30
CA GLU A 33 23.97 20.21 7.48
C GLU A 33 22.48 19.82 7.43
N GLY A 34 21.61 20.70 7.94
CA GLY A 34 20.16 20.48 8.01
C GLY A 34 19.61 19.96 9.34
N LEU A 35 20.45 19.71 10.36
CA LEU A 35 20.01 19.36 11.71
C LEU A 35 20.17 20.54 12.67
N TYR A 36 19.14 20.90 13.43
CA TYR A 36 19.14 22.06 14.33
C TYR A 36 19.64 23.34 13.62
N CYS A 37 20.73 23.95 14.08
CA CYS A 37 21.35 25.15 13.52
C CYS A 37 22.33 24.88 12.35
N GLY A 38 22.38 23.64 11.85
CA GLY A 38 23.23 23.25 10.72
C GLY A 38 24.69 23.15 11.14
N THR A 39 25.56 23.92 10.47
CA THR A 39 27.02 23.88 10.67
C THR A 39 27.50 24.73 11.85
N GLU A 40 26.64 25.58 12.43
CA GLU A 40 26.95 26.42 13.58
C GLU A 40 26.29 25.87 14.85
N ASN A 41 26.93 26.09 16.00
CA ASN A 41 26.35 25.71 17.29
C ASN A 41 25.23 26.71 17.66
N CYS A 42 24.06 26.21 18.06
CA CYS A 42 22.92 27.04 18.43
C CYS A 42 23.23 27.99 19.62
N TYR A 43 24.13 27.60 20.51
CA TYR A 43 24.61 28.44 21.61
C TYR A 43 25.45 29.63 21.08
N GLU A 44 26.28 29.39 20.07
CA GLU A 44 27.11 30.42 19.43
C GLU A 44 26.25 31.40 18.60
N VAL A 45 25.24 30.90 17.88
CA VAL A 45 24.29 31.73 17.11
C VAL A 45 23.58 32.76 17.99
N VAL A 46 23.22 32.37 19.23
CA VAL A 46 22.56 33.28 20.19
C VAL A 46 23.58 33.98 21.10
N ASN A 47 24.88 33.69 20.95
CA ASN A 47 25.98 34.25 21.73
C ASN A 47 25.78 34.08 23.25
N ILE A 48 25.46 32.86 23.68
CA ILE A 48 25.29 32.46 25.08
C ILE A 48 26.10 31.19 25.33
N ASP A 49 26.94 31.18 26.35
CA ASP A 49 27.68 29.99 26.75
C ASP A 49 26.77 28.92 27.37
N ARG A 50 27.01 27.64 27.02
CA ARG A 50 26.23 26.49 27.51
C ARG A 50 26.22 26.41 29.04
N SER A 51 27.32 26.75 29.70
CA SER A 51 27.44 26.73 31.17
C SER A 51 26.66 27.84 31.89
N GLU A 52 26.41 28.96 31.21
CA GLU A 52 25.70 30.13 31.78
C GLU A 52 24.24 30.21 31.31
N PHE A 53 23.72 29.13 30.73
CA PHE A 53 22.42 29.12 30.10
C PHE A 53 21.28 29.44 31.07
N ASN A 54 20.48 30.46 30.72
CA ASN A 54 19.27 30.83 31.44
C ASN A 54 18.16 31.22 30.45
N LYS A 55 16.95 30.64 30.59
CA LYS A 55 15.80 30.91 29.72
C LYS A 55 15.43 32.40 29.63
N ASN A 56 15.58 33.13 30.74
CA ASN A 56 15.29 34.57 30.77
C ASN A 56 16.32 35.36 29.96
N MET A 57 17.59 34.96 30.02
CA MET A 57 18.67 35.54 29.23
C MET A 57 18.46 35.21 27.75
N LEU A 58 18.20 33.95 27.41
CA LEU A 58 17.89 33.48 26.06
C LEU A 58 16.78 34.32 25.42
N GLY A 59 15.65 34.52 26.12
CA GLY A 59 14.54 35.31 25.59
C GLY A 59 14.86 36.79 25.40
N ARG A 60 15.79 37.38 26.18
CA ARG A 60 16.24 38.76 26.01
C ARG A 60 17.21 38.89 24.83
N THR A 61 18.18 38.00 24.75
CA THR A 61 19.19 37.98 23.68
C THR A 61 18.56 37.70 22.33
N TYR A 62 17.65 36.72 22.25
CA TYR A 62 16.85 36.45 21.05
C TYR A 62 16.12 37.69 20.55
N ARG A 63 15.37 38.39 21.42
CA ARG A 63 14.65 39.62 21.03
C ARG A 63 15.58 40.70 20.49
N LYS A 64 16.78 40.86 21.08
CA LYS A 64 17.79 41.82 20.63
C LYS A 64 18.32 41.45 19.24
N LEU A 65 18.72 40.19 19.03
CA LEU A 65 19.24 39.69 17.77
C LEU A 65 18.18 39.65 16.66
N ALA A 66 16.97 39.18 16.97
CA ALA A 66 15.82 39.19 16.06
C ALA A 66 15.47 40.61 15.63
N ALA A 67 15.51 41.58 16.54
CA ALA A 67 15.29 42.99 16.20
C ALA A 67 16.46 43.60 15.40
N GLN A 68 17.67 43.07 15.48
CA GLN A 68 18.83 43.55 14.71
C GLN A 68 18.81 43.02 13.28
N TYR A 69 18.49 41.73 13.11
CA TYR A 69 18.47 41.04 11.81
C TYR A 69 17.06 40.94 11.21
N HIS A 70 16.09 41.72 11.70
CA HIS A 70 14.75 41.71 11.15
C HIS A 70 14.74 42.21 9.69
N PRO A 71 14.16 41.48 8.74
CA PRO A 71 14.19 41.85 7.32
C PRO A 71 13.51 43.21 7.04
N ASP A 72 12.48 43.58 7.81
CA ASP A 72 11.82 44.89 7.67
C ASP A 72 12.67 46.08 8.13
N LYS A 73 13.76 45.86 8.87
CA LYS A 73 14.69 46.95 9.23
C LYS A 73 15.73 47.23 8.17
N VAL A 74 15.86 46.37 7.16
CA VAL A 74 16.71 46.65 6.01
C VAL A 74 16.02 47.75 5.21
N THR A 75 16.54 48.97 5.28
CA THR A 75 16.03 50.12 4.54
C THR A 75 16.63 50.15 3.14
N ASP A 76 15.81 50.42 2.12
CA ASP A 76 16.31 50.65 0.76
C ASP A 76 17.00 52.01 0.71
N VAL A 77 18.21 52.04 0.16
CA VAL A 77 19.03 53.26 0.03
C VAL A 77 18.33 54.30 -0.87
N SER A 78 17.33 53.88 -1.64
CA SER A 78 16.48 54.73 -2.49
C SER A 78 15.48 55.63 -1.73
N SER A 79 15.23 55.41 -0.43
CA SER A 79 14.18 56.13 0.32
C SER A 79 14.55 57.55 0.76
N HIS A 80 15.77 58.03 0.49
CA HIS A 80 16.24 59.38 0.83
C HIS A 80 16.30 60.36 -0.37
N SER A 81 15.65 60.03 -1.49
CA SER A 81 15.44 61.00 -2.58
C SER A 81 14.18 61.82 -2.31
N SER A 82 14.35 62.95 -1.60
CA SER A 82 13.31 63.96 -1.42
C SER A 82 13.08 64.79 -2.68
N PHE A 83 12.91 64.19 -3.87
CA PHE A 83 12.39 64.91 -5.03
C PHE A 83 11.98 64.01 -6.20
N SER A 84 10.79 64.31 -6.73
CA SER A 84 10.21 63.93 -8.01
C SER A 84 9.42 62.61 -8.13
N GLU A 85 8.13 62.83 -8.38
CA GLU A 85 7.10 61.90 -8.80
C GLU A 85 7.40 61.32 -10.18
N GLN A 86 8.13 60.21 -10.25
CA GLN A 86 7.95 59.25 -11.37
C GLN A 86 8.45 57.87 -10.97
N LYS A 87 7.46 57.07 -10.56
CA LYS A 87 7.55 55.78 -9.89
C LYS A 87 7.93 54.66 -10.87
N TRP A 88 9.22 54.32 -10.90
CA TRP A 88 9.71 53.02 -11.38
C TRP A 88 10.06 52.13 -10.18
N ASN A 89 9.45 50.94 -10.10
CA ASN A 89 9.75 49.89 -9.10
C ASN A 89 11.12 49.24 -9.38
N PHE A 90 12.20 50.01 -9.49
CA PHE A 90 13.53 49.46 -9.70
C PHE A 90 14.17 49.14 -8.35
N ARG A 91 13.92 47.91 -7.86
CA ARG A 91 14.52 47.43 -6.62
C ARG A 91 16.01 47.18 -6.85
N HIS A 92 16.88 47.85 -6.09
CA HIS A 92 18.32 47.71 -6.23
C HIS A 92 18.76 46.26 -5.93
N PRO A 93 19.56 45.60 -6.78
CA PRO A 93 20.03 44.24 -6.54
C PRO A 93 20.75 44.07 -5.18
N GLN A 94 21.47 45.10 -4.73
CA GLN A 94 22.18 45.11 -3.45
C GLN A 94 21.25 45.19 -2.22
N PHE A 95 20.06 45.75 -2.38
CA PHE A 95 19.04 45.74 -1.33
C PHE A 95 18.46 44.32 -1.17
N GLU A 96 18.19 43.65 -2.29
CA GLU A 96 17.71 42.28 -2.29
C GLU A 96 18.71 41.32 -1.65
N THR A 97 20.02 41.47 -1.91
CA THR A 97 21.06 40.64 -1.28
C THR A 97 21.13 40.87 0.23
N LYS A 98 21.16 42.13 0.69
CA LYS A 98 21.18 42.45 2.13
C LYS A 98 19.93 41.97 2.86
N LYS A 99 18.77 42.05 2.19
CA LYS A 99 17.51 41.52 2.74
C LYS A 99 17.59 40.01 2.89
N LYS A 100 18.06 39.29 1.87
CA LYS A 100 18.26 37.83 1.93
C LYS A 100 19.23 37.42 3.05
N GLU A 101 20.37 38.10 3.18
CA GLU A 101 21.32 37.86 4.27
C GLU A 101 20.70 38.08 5.65
N ALA A 102 19.88 39.12 5.82
CA ALA A 102 19.15 39.36 7.06
C ALA A 102 18.10 38.28 7.32
N GLU A 103 17.36 37.84 6.29
CA GLU A 103 16.39 36.74 6.38
C GLU A 103 17.04 35.42 6.78
N GLU A 104 18.20 35.07 6.21
CA GLU A 104 18.94 33.85 6.54
C GLU A 104 19.42 33.85 8.00
N LYS A 105 20.04 34.96 8.43
CA LYS A 105 20.47 35.11 9.84
C LYS A 105 19.28 35.09 10.79
N PHE A 106 18.17 35.73 10.42
CA PHE A 106 16.96 35.72 11.22
C PHE A 106 16.40 34.29 11.37
N ARG A 107 16.40 33.48 10.30
CA ARG A 107 16.01 32.07 10.35
C ARG A 107 16.92 31.26 11.27
N GLN A 108 18.24 31.42 11.15
CA GLN A 108 19.20 30.73 12.03
C GLN A 108 18.98 31.09 13.51
N ILE A 109 18.82 32.37 13.82
CA ILE A 109 18.54 32.86 15.18
C ILE A 109 17.21 32.30 15.71
N ALA A 110 16.18 32.24 14.86
CA ALA A 110 14.90 31.66 15.23
C ALA A 110 15.01 30.16 15.53
N THR A 111 15.67 29.39 14.67
CA THR A 111 15.91 27.95 14.87
C THR A 111 16.71 27.68 16.14
N ALA A 112 17.76 28.47 16.40
CA ALA A 112 18.56 28.37 17.62
C ALA A 112 17.72 28.65 18.87
N TYR A 113 16.89 29.69 18.84
CA TYR A 113 15.98 30.01 19.92
C TYR A 113 14.95 28.90 20.15
N GLU A 114 14.32 28.38 19.09
CA GLU A 114 13.34 27.28 19.20
C GLU A 114 13.97 26.02 19.79
N THR A 115 15.17 25.67 19.35
CA THR A 115 15.92 24.50 19.84
C THR A 115 16.27 24.63 21.33
N LEU A 116 16.71 25.81 21.77
CA LEU A 116 17.17 26.05 23.14
C LEU A 116 16.04 26.42 24.11
N LYS A 117 14.89 26.86 23.61
CA LYS A 117 13.77 27.35 24.44
C LYS A 117 13.08 26.22 25.20
N ASP A 118 12.83 25.09 24.54
CA ASP A 118 12.19 23.93 25.15
C ASP A 118 13.23 23.03 25.83
N ASP A 119 12.91 22.55 27.04
CA ASP A 119 13.90 21.80 27.85
C ASP A 119 14.21 20.44 27.25
N GLU A 120 13.20 19.79 26.65
CA GLU A 120 13.39 18.49 26.02
C GLU A 120 14.26 18.61 24.76
N THR A 121 13.94 19.55 23.86
CA THR A 121 14.73 19.77 22.63
C THR A 121 16.14 20.22 22.95
N ARG A 122 16.33 21.05 23.98
CA ARG A 122 17.66 21.45 24.45
C ARG A 122 18.43 20.26 25.00
N ALA A 123 17.78 19.36 25.75
CA ALA A 123 18.43 18.15 26.24
C ALA A 123 18.85 17.20 25.12
N ASP A 124 18.03 17.04 24.07
CA ASP A 124 18.42 16.25 22.88
C ASP A 124 19.55 16.92 22.11
N TYR A 125 19.56 18.25 22.04
CA TYR A 125 20.61 19.02 21.39
C TYR A 125 21.93 18.91 22.14
N ASP A 126 21.89 19.04 23.47
CA ASP A 126 23.00 18.83 24.38
C ASP A 126 23.56 17.40 24.23
N TYR A 127 22.69 16.39 24.18
CA TYR A 127 23.08 15.00 23.93
C TYR A 127 23.74 14.83 22.55
N TYR A 128 23.19 15.47 21.52
CA TYR A 128 23.77 15.46 20.17
C TYR A 128 25.18 16.06 20.13
N LEU A 129 25.43 17.14 20.89
CA LEU A 129 26.75 17.75 21.01
C LEU A 129 27.74 16.86 21.77
N ASP A 130 27.28 16.17 22.81
CA ASP A 130 28.12 15.30 23.65
C ASP A 130 28.41 13.94 22.97
N HIS A 131 27.51 13.47 22.08
CA HIS A 131 27.60 12.17 21.39
C HIS A 131 27.49 12.28 19.86
N PRO A 132 28.47 12.89 19.18
CA PRO A 132 28.47 13.02 17.72
C PRO A 132 28.54 11.67 16.99
N GLU A 133 29.06 10.62 17.64
CA GLU A 133 29.16 9.26 17.10
C GLU A 133 27.80 8.59 16.87
N GLN A 134 26.77 8.95 17.65
CA GLN A 134 25.45 8.31 17.61
C GLN A 134 24.51 8.93 16.56
N ARG A 135 25.00 9.09 15.34
CA ARG A 135 24.30 9.79 14.24
C ARG A 135 22.86 9.30 14.03
N ALA A 136 22.63 7.99 13.99
CA ALA A 136 21.30 7.42 13.73
C ALA A 136 20.30 7.75 14.84
N TYR A 137 20.74 7.72 16.10
CA TYR A 137 19.90 8.04 17.25
C TYR A 137 19.57 9.54 17.28
N ASN A 138 20.56 10.41 17.11
CA ASN A 138 20.37 11.86 17.10
C ASN A 138 19.42 12.30 15.97
N TYR A 139 19.55 11.68 14.80
CA TYR A 139 18.64 11.91 13.68
C TYR A 139 17.21 11.45 14.00
N TYR A 140 17.06 10.23 14.54
CA TYR A 140 15.75 9.72 14.95
C TYR A 140 15.07 10.64 15.99
N GLN A 141 15.83 11.11 16.99
CA GLN A 141 15.30 11.96 18.03
C GLN A 141 14.81 13.31 17.52
N TYR A 142 15.56 13.92 16.59
CA TYR A 142 15.15 15.15 15.92
C TYR A 142 13.84 14.94 15.15
N TYR A 143 13.81 14.01 14.20
CA TYR A 143 12.62 13.81 13.35
C TYR A 143 11.39 13.34 14.12
N ARG A 144 11.57 12.56 15.19
CA ARG A 144 10.46 12.14 16.03
C ARG A 144 9.70 13.33 16.60
N ARG A 145 10.36 14.43 16.99
CA ARG A 145 9.67 15.62 17.52
C ARG A 145 8.88 16.37 16.45
N TRP A 146 9.43 16.52 15.25
CA TRP A 146 8.80 17.29 14.17
C TRP A 146 7.72 16.51 13.42
N VAL A 147 7.88 15.18 13.30
CA VAL A 147 7.07 14.33 12.41
C VAL A 147 6.16 13.36 13.18
N ALA A 148 6.30 13.23 14.51
CA ALA A 148 5.41 12.35 15.27
C ALA A 148 3.94 12.80 15.10
N PRO A 149 3.06 11.92 14.59
CA PRO A 149 1.67 12.25 14.47
C PRO A 149 1.09 12.46 15.86
N LYS A 150 0.36 13.56 16.04
CA LYS A 150 -0.34 13.87 17.30
C LYS A 150 -1.49 12.89 17.59
N VAL A 151 -1.92 12.14 16.58
CA VAL A 151 -2.96 11.11 16.69
C VAL A 151 -2.33 9.72 16.68
N ASP A 152 -2.84 8.82 17.52
CA ASP A 152 -2.41 7.42 17.50
C ASP A 152 -2.80 6.79 16.15
N VAL A 153 -1.78 6.45 15.37
CA VAL A 153 -1.92 5.82 14.05
C VAL A 153 -2.78 4.56 14.12
N ARG A 154 -2.79 3.86 15.26
CA ARG A 154 -3.61 2.66 15.46
C ARG A 154 -5.10 2.94 15.34
N ILE A 155 -5.56 4.07 15.87
CA ILE A 155 -6.97 4.47 15.81
C ILE A 155 -7.36 4.77 14.36
N VAL A 156 -6.49 5.49 13.64
CA VAL A 156 -6.71 5.81 12.21
C VAL A 156 -6.81 4.52 11.39
N VAL A 157 -5.93 3.56 11.64
CA VAL A 157 -5.97 2.23 10.98
C VAL A 157 -7.27 1.48 11.32
N LEU A 158 -7.71 1.47 12.57
CA LEU A 158 -8.97 0.79 12.94
C LEU A 158 -10.20 1.42 12.26
N VAL A 159 -10.30 2.75 12.27
CA VAL A 159 -11.43 3.47 11.66
C VAL A 159 -11.46 3.23 10.14
N THR A 160 -10.32 3.30 9.48
CA THR A 160 -10.22 3.04 8.04
C THR A 160 -10.57 1.59 7.68
N LEU A 161 -10.15 0.61 8.49
CA LEU A 161 -10.52 -0.81 8.28
C LEU A 161 -12.02 -1.04 8.44
N ILE A 162 -12.66 -0.41 9.44
CA ILE A 162 -14.12 -0.46 9.62
C ILE A 162 -14.83 0.14 8.40
N LEU A 163 -14.39 1.31 7.94
CA LEU A 163 -14.98 1.98 6.78
C LEU A 163 -14.89 1.12 5.51
N ILE A 164 -13.71 0.55 5.22
CA ILE A 164 -13.51 -0.34 4.07
C ILE A 164 -14.41 -1.58 4.21
N SER A 165 -14.50 -2.17 5.40
CA SER A 165 -15.36 -3.33 5.66
C SER A 165 -16.84 -3.05 5.38
N VAL A 166 -17.33 -1.87 5.77
CA VAL A 166 -18.71 -1.44 5.48
C VAL A 166 -18.92 -1.27 3.97
N ILE A 167 -18.01 -0.58 3.28
CA ILE A 167 -18.10 -0.38 1.83
C ILE A 167 -18.08 -1.73 1.10
N GLN A 168 -17.24 -2.68 1.53
CA GLN A 168 -17.20 -4.03 0.96
C GLN A 168 -18.53 -4.77 1.15
N PHE A 169 -19.13 -4.70 2.34
CA PHE A 169 -20.41 -5.35 2.61
C PHE A 169 -21.55 -4.75 1.77
N LEU A 170 -21.59 -3.41 1.65
CA LEU A 170 -22.57 -2.72 0.80
C LEU A 170 -22.37 -3.06 -0.68
N SER A 171 -21.12 -3.07 -1.15
CA SER A 171 -20.78 -3.44 -2.53
C SER A 171 -21.17 -4.90 -2.84
N ALA A 172 -20.90 -5.84 -1.93
CA ALA A 172 -21.32 -7.23 -2.08
C ALA A 172 -22.85 -7.37 -2.14
N THR A 173 -23.56 -6.62 -1.30
CA THR A 173 -25.04 -6.58 -1.30
C THR A 173 -25.58 -6.06 -2.62
N GLN A 174 -24.97 -5.01 -3.19
CA GLN A 174 -25.37 -4.46 -4.48
C GLN A 174 -25.12 -5.46 -5.62
N LYS A 175 -23.94 -6.07 -5.67
CA LYS A 175 -23.61 -7.09 -6.68
C LYS A 175 -24.57 -8.27 -6.63
N HIS A 176 -24.87 -8.81 -5.45
CA HIS A 176 -25.84 -9.91 -5.31
C HIS A 176 -27.23 -9.53 -5.84
N LYS A 177 -27.72 -8.31 -5.54
CA LYS A 177 -28.99 -7.80 -6.07
C LYS A 177 -28.97 -7.70 -7.59
N GLU A 178 -27.90 -7.17 -8.16
CA GLU A 178 -27.74 -7.06 -9.62
C GLU A 178 -27.72 -8.43 -10.31
N ALA A 179 -27.02 -9.41 -9.75
CA ALA A 179 -27.00 -10.79 -10.26
C ALA A 179 -28.40 -11.44 -10.21
N LEU A 180 -29.14 -11.22 -9.12
CA LEU A 180 -30.51 -11.71 -8.99
C LEU A 180 -31.44 -11.05 -10.02
N ASP A 181 -31.33 -9.74 -10.20
CA ASP A 181 -32.13 -9.00 -11.18
C ASP A 181 -31.80 -9.42 -12.62
N TYR A 182 -30.54 -9.75 -12.91
CA TYR A 182 -30.12 -10.36 -14.18
C TYR A 182 -30.74 -11.75 -14.36
N ALA A 183 -30.70 -12.60 -13.33
CA ALA A 183 -31.28 -13.93 -13.37
C ALA A 183 -32.80 -13.89 -13.63
N VAL A 184 -33.53 -12.99 -12.97
CA VAL A 184 -34.98 -12.80 -13.18
C VAL A 184 -35.31 -12.37 -14.62
N LYS A 185 -34.46 -11.56 -15.25
CA LYS A 185 -34.64 -11.12 -16.65
C LYS A 185 -34.44 -12.26 -17.64
N GLN A 186 -33.56 -13.21 -17.34
CA GLN A 186 -33.25 -14.30 -18.26
C GLN A 186 -34.36 -15.35 -18.29
N GLU A 187 -34.85 -15.65 -19.49
CA GLU A 187 -36.00 -16.53 -19.70
C GLU A 187 -35.78 -17.96 -19.16
N LYS A 188 -34.55 -18.47 -19.26
CA LYS A 188 -34.16 -19.79 -18.72
C LYS A 188 -34.47 -19.94 -17.22
N TYR A 189 -34.00 -19.00 -16.40
CA TYR A 189 -34.22 -19.04 -14.95
C TYR A 189 -35.68 -18.74 -14.61
N ARG A 190 -36.32 -17.86 -15.37
CA ARG A 190 -37.74 -17.54 -15.18
C ARG A 190 -38.65 -18.74 -15.44
N ASN A 191 -38.37 -19.54 -16.46
CA ASN A 191 -39.15 -20.74 -16.76
C ASN A 191 -38.92 -21.83 -15.70
N ALA A 192 -37.66 -22.05 -15.29
CA ALA A 192 -37.34 -22.96 -14.19
C ALA A 192 -38.05 -22.55 -12.88
N ALA A 193 -38.07 -21.25 -12.55
CA ALA A 193 -38.76 -20.74 -11.36
C ALA A 193 -40.28 -20.94 -11.43
N LYS A 194 -40.90 -20.85 -12.61
CA LYS A 194 -42.33 -21.16 -12.79
C LYS A 194 -42.64 -22.64 -12.61
N GLU A 195 -41.76 -23.53 -13.06
CA GLU A 195 -41.89 -24.98 -12.86
C GLU A 195 -41.83 -25.30 -11.37
N ILE A 196 -40.84 -24.76 -10.66
CA ILE A 196 -40.72 -24.93 -9.20
C ILE A 196 -41.93 -24.33 -8.46
N ALA A 197 -42.46 -23.18 -8.91
CA ALA A 197 -43.69 -22.61 -8.33
C ALA A 197 -44.89 -23.56 -8.47
N ARG A 198 -45.03 -24.23 -9.63
CA ARG A 198 -46.08 -25.22 -9.87
C ARG A 198 -45.89 -26.47 -8.99
N GLU A 199 -44.65 -26.96 -8.87
CA GLU A 199 -44.33 -28.09 -7.99
C GLU A 199 -44.64 -27.81 -6.52
N ARG A 200 -44.35 -26.59 -6.05
CA ARG A 200 -44.63 -26.14 -4.68
C ARG A 200 -46.10 -25.72 -4.46
N GLY A 201 -46.92 -25.70 -5.50
CA GLY A 201 -48.32 -25.26 -5.43
C GLY A 201 -48.50 -23.76 -5.11
N ILE A 202 -47.48 -22.93 -5.38
CA ILE A 202 -47.52 -21.49 -5.08
C ILE A 202 -48.25 -20.79 -6.24
N PRO A 203 -49.40 -20.13 -6.00
CA PRO A 203 -50.11 -19.41 -7.04
C PRO A 203 -49.30 -18.20 -7.50
N LEU A 204 -49.02 -18.13 -8.80
CA LEU A 204 -48.34 -16.99 -9.43
C LEU A 204 -49.29 -15.80 -9.65
N GLU A 205 -50.60 -16.04 -9.58
CA GLU A 205 -51.65 -15.05 -9.76
C GLU A 205 -52.36 -14.87 -8.41
N GLY A 206 -51.93 -13.86 -7.65
CA GLY A 206 -52.57 -13.50 -6.38
C GLY A 206 -53.95 -12.88 -6.59
N ASP A 207 -54.77 -12.86 -5.54
CA ASP A 207 -56.17 -12.41 -5.57
C ASP A 207 -56.30 -10.87 -5.61
N PHE A 208 -55.68 -10.25 -6.62
CA PHE A 208 -55.63 -8.80 -6.76
C PHE A 208 -56.46 -8.33 -7.97
N ARG A 209 -57.39 -7.39 -7.73
CA ARG A 209 -58.23 -6.76 -8.76
C ARG A 209 -57.43 -6.06 -9.86
N ASN A 210 -56.27 -5.47 -9.54
CA ASN A 210 -55.48 -4.69 -10.50
C ASN A 210 -54.44 -5.56 -11.24
N LYS A 211 -54.33 -5.40 -12.56
CA LYS A 211 -53.37 -6.14 -13.40
C LYS A 211 -51.91 -5.80 -13.05
N LYS A 212 -51.64 -4.56 -12.61
CA LYS A 212 -50.30 -4.11 -12.22
C LYS A 212 -49.79 -4.84 -10.97
N SER A 213 -50.59 -4.89 -9.91
CA SER A 213 -50.22 -5.54 -8.65
C SER A 213 -50.07 -7.07 -8.78
N ARG A 214 -50.89 -7.71 -9.64
CA ARG A 214 -50.70 -9.14 -9.97
C ARG A 214 -49.32 -9.41 -10.59
N LYS A 215 -48.86 -8.53 -11.48
CA LYS A 215 -47.54 -8.66 -12.11
C LYS A 215 -46.40 -8.46 -11.11
N GLU A 216 -46.51 -7.47 -10.22
CA GLU A 216 -45.52 -7.22 -9.17
C GLU A 216 -45.42 -8.39 -8.18
N TYR A 217 -46.55 -8.96 -7.77
CA TYR A 217 -46.57 -10.16 -6.92
C TYR A 217 -45.90 -11.35 -7.62
N ALA A 218 -46.25 -11.62 -8.88
CA ALA A 218 -45.62 -12.70 -9.65
C ALA A 218 -44.11 -12.50 -9.79
N GLU A 219 -43.64 -11.27 -10.01
CA GLU A 219 -42.21 -10.95 -10.07
C GLU A 219 -41.51 -11.14 -8.71
N GLN A 220 -42.15 -10.79 -7.59
CA GLN A 220 -41.62 -11.03 -6.25
C GLN A 220 -41.49 -12.51 -5.92
N VAL A 221 -42.53 -13.30 -6.22
CA VAL A 221 -42.52 -14.75 -6.02
C VAL A 221 -41.43 -15.41 -6.87
N LEU A 222 -41.31 -15.04 -8.14
CA LEU A 222 -40.26 -15.54 -9.02
C LEU A 222 -38.87 -15.16 -8.50
N ARG A 223 -38.69 -13.94 -8.01
CA ARG A 223 -37.42 -13.47 -7.43
C ARG A 223 -37.02 -14.28 -6.20
N GLN A 224 -37.96 -14.59 -5.31
CA GLN A 224 -37.72 -15.43 -4.13
C GLN A 224 -37.35 -16.87 -4.51
N ILE A 225 -38.09 -17.46 -5.45
CA ILE A 225 -37.80 -18.83 -5.93
C ILE A 225 -36.42 -18.89 -6.57
N ILE A 226 -36.04 -17.88 -7.35
CA ILE A 226 -34.72 -17.81 -7.97
C ILE A 226 -33.63 -17.62 -6.90
N GLU A 227 -33.84 -16.77 -5.90
CA GLU A 227 -32.88 -16.53 -4.81
C GLU A 227 -32.63 -17.76 -3.92
N GLU A 228 -33.63 -18.64 -3.80
CA GLU A 228 -33.54 -19.87 -3.03
C GLU A 228 -32.87 -21.01 -3.82
N ASN A 229 -33.18 -21.13 -5.12
CA ASN A 229 -32.75 -22.27 -5.93
C ASN A 229 -31.51 -22.01 -6.79
N VAL A 230 -31.17 -20.75 -7.07
CA VAL A 230 -29.96 -20.40 -7.82
C VAL A 230 -28.82 -20.14 -6.84
N ASP A 231 -27.87 -21.07 -6.81
CA ASP A 231 -26.62 -20.91 -6.08
C ASP A 231 -25.69 -19.94 -6.84
N ILE A 232 -25.82 -18.66 -6.54
CA ILE A 232 -24.99 -17.60 -7.14
C ILE A 232 -23.61 -17.64 -6.46
N ARG A 233 -22.60 -18.17 -7.16
CA ARG A 233 -21.24 -18.37 -6.64
C ARG A 233 -20.28 -17.21 -6.96
N GLY A 234 -19.15 -17.19 -6.26
CA GLY A 234 -18.05 -16.27 -6.52
C GLY A 234 -18.34 -14.84 -6.04
N GLY A 235 -17.99 -13.84 -6.86
CA GLY A 235 -18.10 -12.41 -6.49
C GLY A 235 -19.53 -11.87 -6.31
N TYR A 236 -20.53 -12.69 -6.59
CA TYR A 236 -21.95 -12.36 -6.49
C TYR A 236 -22.67 -13.17 -5.40
N LYS A 237 -21.93 -13.86 -4.52
CA LYS A 237 -22.50 -14.65 -3.42
C LYS A 237 -23.28 -13.80 -2.43
N LYS A 238 -24.14 -14.46 -1.64
CA LYS A 238 -24.89 -13.81 -0.56
C LYS A 238 -23.93 -13.05 0.37
N PRO A 239 -24.20 -11.75 0.63
CA PRO A 239 -23.32 -10.95 1.47
C PRO A 239 -23.30 -11.55 2.87
N SER A 240 -22.09 -11.81 3.37
CA SER A 240 -21.90 -12.37 4.70
C SER A 240 -20.85 -11.55 5.43
N ILE A 241 -21.11 -11.29 6.71
CA ILE A 241 -20.23 -10.53 7.59
C ILE A 241 -18.87 -11.24 7.72
N TYR A 242 -18.85 -12.58 7.59
CA TYR A 242 -17.62 -13.38 7.66
C TYR A 242 -16.66 -13.18 6.49
N ASN A 243 -17.15 -12.66 5.35
CA ASN A 243 -16.32 -12.38 4.17
C ASN A 243 -15.79 -10.94 4.16
N THR A 244 -16.00 -10.18 5.23
CA THR A 244 -15.48 -8.82 5.32
C THR A 244 -14.01 -8.81 5.70
N LEU A 245 -13.28 -7.79 5.25
CA LEU A 245 -11.86 -7.64 5.57
C LEU A 245 -11.63 -7.57 7.08
N LEU A 246 -12.50 -6.90 7.83
CA LEU A 246 -12.39 -6.78 9.27
C LEU A 246 -12.47 -8.15 9.96
N TRP A 247 -13.47 -8.97 9.63
CA TRP A 247 -13.56 -10.33 10.18
C TRP A 247 -12.37 -11.19 9.76
N THR A 248 -11.93 -11.04 8.52
CA THR A 248 -10.77 -11.77 8.00
C THR A 248 -9.53 -11.46 8.83
N ILE A 249 -9.25 -10.19 9.14
CA ILE A 249 -8.11 -9.80 9.98
C ILE A 249 -8.21 -10.38 11.39
N ILE A 250 -9.40 -10.39 11.99
CA ILE A 250 -9.61 -10.94 13.33
C ILE A 250 -9.33 -12.45 13.38
N VAL A 251 -9.76 -13.20 12.37
CA VAL A 251 -9.61 -14.67 12.33
C VAL A 251 -8.27 -15.10 11.71
N LEU A 252 -7.58 -14.22 10.97
CA LEU A 252 -6.29 -14.47 10.33
C LEU A 252 -5.22 -15.11 11.25
N PRO A 253 -4.98 -14.66 12.49
CA PRO A 253 -3.99 -15.33 13.35
C PRO A 253 -4.37 -16.80 13.62
N TYR A 254 -5.65 -17.09 13.81
CA TYR A 254 -6.14 -18.45 14.01
C TYR A 254 -6.06 -19.29 12.72
N THR A 255 -6.37 -18.72 11.55
CA THR A 255 -6.24 -19.45 10.28
C THR A 255 -4.78 -19.76 9.96
N ILE A 256 -3.85 -18.83 10.22
CA ILE A 256 -2.42 -19.06 10.08
C ILE A 256 -1.96 -20.18 11.02
N TYR A 257 -2.35 -20.13 12.30
CA TYR A 257 -2.00 -21.17 13.26
C TYR A 257 -2.49 -22.55 12.79
N ARG A 258 -3.77 -22.67 12.42
CA ARG A 258 -4.33 -23.92 11.89
C ARG A 258 -3.62 -24.39 10.62
N TYR A 259 -3.29 -23.48 9.72
CA TYR A 259 -2.58 -23.79 8.49
C TYR A 259 -1.17 -24.31 8.77
N VAL A 260 -0.41 -23.65 9.65
CA VAL A 260 0.93 -24.10 10.03
C VAL A 260 0.87 -25.47 10.72
N ALA A 261 -0.06 -25.67 11.65
CA ALA A 261 -0.25 -26.95 12.34
C ALA A 261 -0.62 -28.07 11.34
N TRP A 262 -1.49 -27.78 10.38
CA TRP A 262 -1.84 -28.72 9.31
C TRP A 262 -0.65 -29.04 8.41
N ASN A 263 0.14 -28.05 7.99
CA ASN A 263 1.34 -28.28 7.17
C ASN A 263 2.40 -29.09 7.93
N PHE A 264 2.60 -28.82 9.21
CA PHE A 264 3.53 -29.59 10.03
C PHE A 264 3.08 -31.03 10.18
N SER A 265 1.79 -31.25 10.45
CA SER A 265 1.19 -32.59 10.50
C SER A 265 1.32 -33.31 9.16
N TRP A 266 1.09 -32.61 8.06
CA TRP A 266 1.22 -33.13 6.70
C TRP A 266 2.66 -33.52 6.36
N PHE A 267 3.63 -32.68 6.73
CA PHE A 267 5.06 -32.96 6.55
C PHE A 267 5.47 -34.23 7.31
N ILE A 268 5.03 -34.38 8.56
CA ILE A 268 5.31 -35.59 9.34
C ILE A 268 4.67 -36.83 8.70
N LYS A 269 3.39 -36.77 8.32
CA LYS A 269 2.68 -37.92 7.75
C LYS A 269 3.29 -38.39 6.42
N TYR A 270 3.49 -37.48 5.48
CA TYR A 270 3.86 -37.87 4.12
C TYR A 270 5.37 -37.84 3.85
N HIS A 271 6.14 -36.98 4.52
CA HIS A 271 7.58 -36.89 4.30
C HIS A 271 8.38 -37.77 5.26
N VAL A 272 8.01 -37.80 6.54
CA VAL A 272 8.73 -38.57 7.56
C VAL A 272 8.23 -40.01 7.65
N LYS A 273 6.90 -40.20 7.79
CA LYS A 273 6.30 -41.53 7.94
C LYS A 273 6.08 -42.28 6.62
N LYS A 274 6.10 -41.58 5.47
CA LYS A 274 5.84 -42.16 4.14
C LYS A 274 4.54 -42.97 4.06
N GLU A 275 3.49 -42.49 4.71
CA GLU A 275 2.16 -43.08 4.59
C GLU A 275 1.57 -42.79 3.19
N ASP A 276 0.73 -43.70 2.68
CA ASP A 276 0.01 -43.48 1.42
C ASP A 276 -0.95 -42.28 1.54
N TYR A 277 -1.15 -41.56 0.43
CA TYR A 277 -2.06 -40.41 0.42
C TYR A 277 -3.48 -40.82 0.75
N ASP A 278 -4.04 -40.22 1.80
CA ASP A 278 -5.45 -40.33 2.16
C ASP A 278 -6.34 -39.74 1.06
N ASP A 279 -7.62 -40.11 1.04
CA ASP A 279 -8.55 -39.63 0.00
C ASP A 279 -8.81 -38.12 0.11
N ASP A 280 -8.83 -37.58 1.33
CA ASP A 280 -8.83 -36.13 1.58
C ASP A 280 -7.56 -35.47 1.04
N ALA A 281 -6.44 -36.18 1.13
CA ALA A 281 -5.16 -35.68 0.67
C ALA A 281 -5.04 -35.66 -0.85
N LYS A 282 -5.53 -36.71 -1.51
CA LYS A 282 -5.69 -36.78 -2.96
C LYS A 282 -6.61 -35.66 -3.45
N SER A 283 -7.73 -35.42 -2.77
CA SER A 283 -8.66 -34.33 -3.07
C SER A 283 -7.97 -32.96 -3.00
N TYR A 284 -7.20 -32.71 -1.94
CA TYR A 284 -6.43 -31.48 -1.79
C TYR A 284 -5.38 -31.31 -2.90
N LEU A 285 -4.65 -32.37 -3.26
CA LEU A 285 -3.65 -32.34 -4.33
C LEU A 285 -4.27 -32.10 -5.71
N ILE A 286 -5.37 -32.78 -6.04
CA ILE A 286 -6.12 -32.55 -7.28
C ILE A 286 -6.57 -31.08 -7.36
N ARG A 287 -7.17 -30.56 -6.28
CA ARG A 287 -7.60 -29.16 -6.22
C ARG A 287 -6.44 -28.18 -6.42
N ARG A 288 -5.29 -28.46 -5.79
CA ARG A 288 -4.08 -27.66 -5.90
C ARG A 288 -3.50 -27.68 -7.32
N ASN A 289 -3.47 -28.84 -7.97
CA ASN A 289 -3.00 -28.99 -9.35
C ASN A 289 -3.91 -28.23 -10.33
N MET A 290 -5.23 -28.26 -10.11
CA MET A 290 -6.21 -27.56 -10.94
C MET A 290 -6.34 -26.06 -10.64
N SER A 291 -5.70 -25.55 -9.59
CA SER A 291 -5.84 -24.15 -9.11
C SER A 291 -7.29 -23.75 -8.83
N LEU A 292 -8.08 -24.66 -8.26
CA LEU A 292 -9.50 -24.41 -7.96
C LEU A 292 -9.72 -24.02 -6.49
N SER A 293 -10.69 -23.15 -6.25
CA SER A 293 -11.19 -22.93 -4.89
C SER A 293 -11.95 -24.15 -4.39
N GLU A 294 -12.08 -24.27 -3.07
CA GLU A 294 -12.86 -25.34 -2.45
C GLU A 294 -14.33 -25.32 -2.92
N GLU A 295 -14.93 -24.14 -3.00
CA GLU A 295 -16.29 -23.94 -3.51
C GLU A 295 -16.43 -24.38 -4.98
N GLN A 296 -15.43 -24.12 -5.83
CA GLN A 296 -15.45 -24.54 -7.24
C GLN A 296 -15.31 -26.05 -7.39
N PHE A 297 -14.45 -26.67 -6.58
CA PHE A 297 -14.32 -28.12 -6.55
C PHE A 297 -15.60 -28.79 -6.04
N ALA A 298 -16.27 -28.16 -5.06
CA ALA A 298 -17.56 -28.58 -4.54
C ALA A 298 -18.74 -28.39 -5.52
N SER A 299 -18.58 -27.68 -6.65
CA SER A 299 -19.60 -27.65 -7.71
C SER A 299 -19.57 -28.85 -8.63
N PHE A 300 -18.42 -29.53 -8.75
CA PHE A 300 -18.33 -30.61 -9.72
C PHE A 300 -19.31 -31.73 -9.37
N ASN A 301 -19.93 -32.29 -10.41
CA ASN A 301 -20.80 -33.44 -10.26
C ASN A 301 -20.01 -34.62 -9.68
N ASP A 302 -20.66 -35.48 -8.92
CA ASP A 302 -19.98 -36.64 -8.30
C ASP A 302 -19.35 -37.58 -9.34
N SER A 303 -19.93 -37.64 -10.55
CA SER A 303 -19.39 -38.36 -11.70
C SER A 303 -18.08 -37.75 -12.22
N GLU A 304 -18.00 -36.42 -12.27
CA GLU A 304 -16.80 -35.69 -12.69
C GLU A 304 -15.71 -35.85 -11.64
N ARG A 305 -16.02 -35.70 -10.35
CA ARG A 305 -15.07 -35.94 -9.26
C ARG A 305 -14.49 -37.35 -9.33
N SER A 306 -15.36 -38.36 -9.46
CA SER A 306 -14.94 -39.76 -9.59
C SER A 306 -14.01 -39.97 -10.79
N SER A 307 -14.22 -39.26 -11.89
CA SER A 307 -13.31 -39.31 -13.05
C SER A 307 -11.93 -38.71 -12.76
N LEU A 308 -11.86 -37.68 -11.92
CA LEU A 308 -10.59 -37.06 -11.50
C LEU A 308 -9.77 -38.03 -10.63
N PHE A 309 -10.42 -38.78 -9.74
CA PHE A 309 -9.77 -39.82 -8.94
C PHE A 309 -9.34 -41.02 -9.80
N LYS A 310 -10.18 -41.47 -10.73
CA LYS A 310 -9.84 -42.59 -11.64
C LYS A 310 -8.61 -42.32 -12.50
N ASN A 311 -8.42 -41.06 -12.90
CA ASN A 311 -7.27 -40.65 -13.72
C ASN A 311 -6.02 -40.33 -12.87
N GLU A 312 -6.08 -40.53 -11.54
CA GLU A 312 -4.98 -40.31 -10.61
C GLU A 312 -4.35 -38.91 -10.69
N LEU A 313 -5.18 -37.88 -10.88
CA LEU A 313 -4.75 -36.49 -11.13
C LEU A 313 -4.10 -35.80 -9.91
N TRP A 314 -3.91 -36.51 -8.80
CA TRP A 314 -3.09 -36.03 -7.69
C TRP A 314 -1.61 -36.02 -8.06
N ASP A 315 -1.17 -36.88 -8.99
CA ASP A 315 0.17 -36.82 -9.56
C ASP A 315 0.27 -35.68 -10.59
N ARG A 316 1.28 -34.84 -10.41
CA ARG A 316 1.51 -33.67 -11.24
C ARG A 316 1.84 -34.05 -12.69
N ALA A 317 2.55 -35.16 -12.92
CA ALA A 317 2.90 -35.62 -14.27
C ALA A 317 1.64 -36.04 -15.05
N LYS A 318 0.83 -36.91 -14.45
CA LYS A 318 -0.45 -37.36 -15.03
C LYS A 318 -1.42 -36.20 -15.24
N PHE A 319 -1.44 -35.24 -14.31
CA PHE A 319 -2.24 -34.03 -14.47
C PHE A 319 -1.81 -33.19 -15.68
N THR A 320 -0.51 -33.01 -15.91
CA THR A 320 -0.03 -32.23 -17.06
C THR A 320 -0.38 -32.89 -18.39
N GLU A 321 -0.26 -34.21 -18.49
CA GLU A 321 -0.64 -34.98 -19.68
C GLU A 321 -2.15 -34.91 -19.93
N TRP A 322 -2.94 -35.14 -18.88
CA TRP A 322 -4.40 -35.04 -18.97
C TRP A 322 -4.88 -33.65 -19.37
N LYS A 323 -4.25 -32.60 -18.81
CA LYS A 323 -4.56 -31.20 -19.13
C LYS A 323 -4.24 -30.91 -20.60
N ALA A 324 -3.08 -31.33 -21.09
CA ALA A 324 -2.71 -31.19 -22.49
C ALA A 324 -3.71 -31.91 -23.42
N ALA A 325 -4.07 -33.15 -23.09
CA ALA A 325 -5.06 -33.92 -23.85
C ALA A 325 -6.44 -33.22 -23.88
N LYS A 326 -6.88 -32.65 -22.75
CA LYS A 326 -8.15 -31.92 -22.67
C LYS A 326 -8.14 -30.60 -23.43
N GLU A 327 -7.03 -29.86 -23.40
CA GLU A 327 -6.88 -28.63 -24.18
C GLU A 327 -6.89 -28.94 -25.69
N ASP A 328 -6.26 -30.02 -26.13
CA ASP A 328 -6.25 -30.42 -27.53
C ASP A 328 -7.61 -30.93 -28.00
N GLU A 329 -8.35 -31.65 -27.15
CA GLU A 329 -9.75 -32.02 -27.40
C GLU A 329 -10.63 -30.77 -27.57
N GLN A 330 -10.48 -29.77 -26.68
CA GLN A 330 -11.21 -28.51 -26.77
C GLN A 330 -10.83 -27.70 -28.02
N LYS A 331 -9.54 -27.61 -28.35
CA LYS A 331 -9.07 -26.98 -29.60
C LYS A 331 -9.63 -27.69 -30.82
N GLY A 332 -9.69 -29.02 -30.82
CA GLY A 332 -10.29 -29.83 -31.87
C GLY A 332 -11.79 -29.54 -32.05
N ARG A 333 -12.55 -29.53 -30.94
CA ARG A 333 -13.99 -29.19 -30.92
C ARG A 333 -14.23 -27.76 -31.43
N LEU A 334 -13.43 -26.79 -30.97
CA LEU A 334 -13.49 -25.40 -31.45
C LEU A 334 -13.15 -25.33 -32.94
N ALA A 335 -12.08 -25.99 -33.40
CA ALA A 335 -11.68 -26.06 -34.80
C ALA A 335 -12.75 -26.70 -35.70
N ALA A 336 -13.48 -27.70 -35.21
CA ALA A 336 -14.62 -28.29 -35.90
C ALA A 336 -15.83 -27.35 -35.97
N SER A 337 -16.04 -26.53 -34.93
CA SER A 337 -17.20 -25.63 -34.86
C SER A 337 -17.22 -24.59 -35.98
N GLY A 338 -18.37 -24.47 -36.66
CA GLY A 338 -18.55 -23.49 -37.75
C GLY A 338 -18.39 -22.03 -37.29
N ARG A 339 -18.78 -21.73 -36.05
CA ARG A 339 -18.66 -20.41 -35.42
C ARG A 339 -17.20 -19.98 -35.30
N TYR A 340 -16.32 -20.87 -34.84
CA TYR A 340 -14.90 -20.58 -34.72
C TYR A 340 -14.21 -20.47 -36.09
N LYS A 341 -14.60 -21.29 -37.08
CA LYS A 341 -14.14 -21.14 -38.48
C LYS A 341 -14.55 -19.80 -39.09
N ARG A 342 -15.73 -19.26 -38.74
CA ARG A 342 -16.18 -17.92 -39.16
C ARG A 342 -15.39 -16.82 -38.46
N TYR A 343 -15.19 -16.92 -37.14
CA TYR A 343 -14.40 -15.98 -36.36
C TYR A 343 -12.94 -15.91 -36.83
N ARG A 344 -12.32 -17.07 -37.12
CA ARG A 344 -10.95 -17.13 -37.66
C ARG A 344 -10.83 -16.42 -39.03
N ARG A 345 -11.83 -16.55 -39.91
CA ARG A 345 -11.88 -15.81 -41.19
C ARG A 345 -12.03 -14.31 -40.98
N TYR A 346 -12.85 -13.90 -40.01
CA TYR A 346 -13.01 -12.49 -39.64
C TYR A 346 -11.70 -11.87 -39.12
N ILE A 347 -11.00 -12.54 -38.19
CA ILE A 347 -9.69 -12.09 -37.69
C ILE A 347 -8.64 -12.04 -38.81
N LYS A 348 -8.60 -13.04 -39.69
CA LYS A 348 -7.69 -13.03 -40.84
C LYS A 348 -7.97 -11.86 -41.80
N ASN A 349 -9.23 -11.47 -41.96
CA ASN A 349 -9.61 -10.32 -42.77
C ASN A 349 -9.37 -8.98 -42.06
N GLN A 350 -9.48 -8.92 -40.72
CA GLN A 350 -9.18 -7.71 -39.93
C GLN A 350 -7.68 -7.44 -39.83
N ASN A 351 -6.84 -8.47 -39.68
CA ASN A 351 -5.39 -8.33 -39.65
C ASN A 351 -4.79 -7.88 -41.00
N GLY A 352 -5.60 -7.75 -42.06
CA GLY A 352 -5.25 -7.14 -43.34
C GLY A 352 -5.57 -5.64 -43.45
N LEU A 353 -6.17 -5.02 -42.41
CA LEU A 353 -6.38 -3.57 -42.31
C LEU A 353 -5.55 -3.00 -41.14
N PRO A 354 -4.71 -1.98 -41.36
CA PRO A 354 -3.97 -1.33 -40.29
C PRO A 354 -4.89 -0.32 -39.59
N LEU A 355 -5.62 -0.74 -38.56
CA LEU A 355 -6.25 0.17 -37.61
C LEU A 355 -6.35 -0.53 -36.24
N SER A 356 -5.28 -0.41 -35.46
CA SER A 356 -5.35 -0.54 -34.01
C SER A 356 -6.17 0.62 -33.45
N PHE A 357 -7.31 0.32 -32.84
CA PHE A 357 -7.96 1.23 -31.91
C PHE A 357 -7.85 0.64 -30.50
N MET A 358 -7.42 1.50 -29.58
CA MET A 358 -7.46 1.43 -28.11
C MET A 358 -6.18 0.96 -27.40
N GLU A 359 -5.37 1.95 -27.01
CA GLU A 359 -5.09 2.16 -25.58
C GLU A 359 -6.34 2.69 -24.86
#